data_AF-Q17IQ5-F1
#
_entry.id   AF-Q17IQ5-F1
#
_cell.length_a   1.000
_cell.length_b   1.000
_cell.length_c   1.000
_cell.angle_alpha   90.00
_cell.angle_beta   90.00
_cell.angle_gamma   90.00
#
_symmetry.space_group_name_H-M   'P 1'
#
loop_
_entity.id
_entity.type
_entity.pdbx_description
1 polymer ?
#
loop_
_entity_poly.entity_id
_entity_poly.type
_entity_poly.pdbx_seq_one_letter_code
_entity_poly.pdbx_strand_id
1 'polypeptide(L)'
;MRVRTIWWCHFDDDNYVNVPRLVRLLDEYSPTQDWYLGKPSISSPLEIFLDNTKSSTEVNKKVTFWFATGGAGFCISRALALRMLPIASSGKFVAIGDKIRFPDDVTMGFIIEHILNVPLTVVDAFHSHLEPMEFIRPETFHDQVSFSYARMKNEWNVVKVDGFDLKTDPKRIYSLHCYLYPFFSICPKTIKRR
;
A
#
# COMPACT_ATOMS: atom_id res chain seq x y z
N MET A 1 -26.75 9.92 -5.33
CA MET A 1 -25.98 10.25 -4.10
C MET A 1 -24.51 10.38 -4.48
N ARG A 2 -23.91 11.58 -4.39
CA ARG A 2 -22.45 11.73 -4.55
C ARG A 2 -21.81 11.35 -3.22
N VAL A 3 -21.10 10.23 -3.17
CA VAL A 3 -20.23 9.95 -2.03
C VAL A 3 -19.17 11.06 -2.01
N ARG A 4 -19.11 11.84 -0.93
CA ARG A 4 -18.06 12.83 -0.70
C ARG A 4 -16.80 12.11 -0.16
N THR A 5 -16.26 11.15 -0.91
CA THR A 5 -14.97 10.55 -0.57
C THR A 5 -13.87 11.59 -0.77
N ILE A 6 -13.11 11.88 0.29
CA ILE A 6 -11.99 12.82 0.26
C ILE A 6 -10.63 12.12 0.13
N TRP A 7 -10.60 10.81 0.38
CA TRP A 7 -9.46 9.92 0.23
C TRP A 7 -9.93 8.62 -0.44
N TRP A 8 -9.06 8.02 -1.24
CA TRP A 8 -9.20 6.66 -1.75
C TRP A 8 -7.95 5.89 -1.32
N CYS A 9 -8.14 4.72 -0.71
CA CYS A 9 -7.04 3.85 -0.31
C CYS A 9 -7.27 2.45 -0.86
N HIS A 10 -6.18 1.82 -1.26
CA HIS A 10 -6.11 0.43 -1.71
C HIS A 10 -5.42 -0.43 -0.67
N PHE A 11 -5.91 -1.65 -0.46
CA PHE A 11 -5.32 -2.69 0.35
C PHE A 11 -5.72 -4.05 -0.24
N ASP A 12 -4.81 -5.03 -0.21
CA ASP A 12 -5.07 -6.39 -0.69
C ASP A 12 -5.82 -7.24 0.35
N ASP A 13 -6.33 -8.41 -0.03
CA ASP A 13 -7.08 -9.32 0.86
C ASP A 13 -6.20 -10.01 1.92
N ASP A 14 -4.88 -9.90 1.78
CA ASP A 14 -3.89 -10.33 2.76
C ASP A 14 -3.45 -9.21 3.73
N ASN A 15 -4.04 -8.01 3.62
CA ASN A 15 -3.70 -6.89 4.47
C ASN A 15 -4.58 -6.84 5.74
N TYR A 16 -3.96 -6.52 6.87
CA TYR A 16 -4.65 -6.04 8.07
C TYR A 16 -4.50 -4.53 8.16
N VAL A 17 -5.62 -3.81 8.25
CA VAL A 17 -5.62 -2.34 8.30
C VAL A 17 -6.00 -1.86 9.70
N ASN A 18 -5.09 -1.13 10.34
CA ASN A 18 -5.34 -0.39 11.56
C ASN A 18 -6.08 0.93 11.23
N VAL A 19 -7.40 0.82 11.05
CA VAL A 19 -8.24 1.94 10.56
C VAL A 19 -8.13 3.21 11.41
N PRO A 20 -8.16 3.19 12.76
CA PRO A 20 -7.93 4.39 13.57
C PRO A 20 -6.58 5.07 13.30
N ARG A 21 -5.51 4.30 13.09
CA ARG A 21 -4.20 4.88 12.73
C ARG A 21 -4.21 5.45 11.31
N LEU A 22 -4.85 4.77 10.36
CA LEU A 22 -5.02 5.27 8.99
C LEU A 22 -5.75 6.62 8.99
N VAL A 23 -6.89 6.74 9.69
CA VAL A 23 -7.66 8.00 9.74
C VAL A 23 -6.80 9.12 10.31
N ARG A 24 -6.09 8.89 11.43
CA ARG A 24 -5.19 9.89 12.01
C ARG A 24 -4.09 10.32 11.04
N LEU A 25 -3.50 9.38 10.30
CA LEU A 25 -2.50 9.70 9.29
C LEU A 25 -3.11 10.61 8.21
N LEU A 26 -4.29 10.26 7.69
CA LEU A 26 -4.92 11.03 6.61
C LEU A 26 -5.35 12.44 7.04
N ASP A 27 -5.64 12.65 8.33
CA ASP A 27 -5.94 13.98 8.89
C ASP A 27 -4.71 14.91 8.92
N GLU A 28 -3.49 14.36 8.82
CA GLU A 28 -2.25 15.14 8.74
C GLU A 28 -2.08 15.83 7.36
N TYR A 29 -2.87 15.44 6.35
CA TYR A 29 -2.74 15.90 4.97
C TYR A 29 -4.02 16.56 4.45
N SER A 30 -3.89 17.64 3.68
CA SER A 30 -5.05 18.29 3.06
C SER A 30 -5.55 17.49 1.84
N PRO A 31 -6.82 17.05 1.79
CA PRO A 31 -7.36 16.30 0.65
C PRO A 31 -7.58 17.15 -0.61
N THR A 32 -7.39 18.48 -0.52
CA THR A 32 -7.46 19.40 -1.66
C THR A 32 -6.12 19.57 -2.38
N GLN A 33 -5.04 19.02 -1.82
CA GLN A 33 -3.72 18.96 -2.44
C GLN A 33 -3.48 17.56 -3.01
N ASP A 34 -2.55 17.44 -3.95
CA ASP A 34 -2.22 16.17 -4.57
C ASP A 34 -1.31 15.35 -3.65
N TRP A 35 -1.84 14.26 -3.09
CA TRP A 35 -1.10 13.35 -2.21
C TRP A 35 -1.18 11.93 -2.74
N TYR A 36 -0.02 11.29 -2.84
CA TYR A 36 0.15 9.87 -3.05
C TYR A 36 0.94 9.32 -1.87
N LEU A 37 0.25 8.64 -0.95
CA LEU A 37 0.82 8.17 0.32
C LEU A 37 0.99 6.66 0.25
N GLY A 38 2.17 6.15 0.61
CA GLY A 38 2.41 4.71 0.67
C GLY A 38 3.89 4.41 0.86
N LYS A 39 4.31 3.17 0.61
CA LYS A 39 5.71 2.75 0.78
C LYS A 39 6.19 1.93 -0.43
N PRO A 40 7.36 2.25 -1.00
CA PRO A 40 7.97 1.41 -2.02
C PRO A 40 8.63 0.19 -1.36
N SER A 41 8.50 -0.99 -1.97
CA SER A 41 9.18 -2.23 -1.54
C SER A 41 10.44 -2.54 -2.34
N ILE A 42 10.94 -1.57 -3.12
CA ILE A 42 12.18 -1.66 -3.89
C ILE A 42 13.18 -0.61 -3.38
N SER A 43 14.48 -0.89 -3.52
CA SER A 43 15.55 -0.04 -2.96
C SER A 43 15.93 1.16 -3.85
N SER A 44 15.47 1.18 -5.10
CA SER A 44 15.75 2.23 -6.08
C SER A 44 14.51 2.50 -6.93
N PRO A 45 14.33 3.70 -7.53
CA PRO A 45 13.21 3.95 -8.43
C PRO A 45 13.19 2.91 -9.56
N LEU A 46 11.99 2.55 -10.01
CA LEU A 46 11.84 1.64 -11.14
C LEU A 46 12.28 2.34 -12.42
N GLU A 47 13.06 1.64 -13.23
CA GLU A 47 13.57 2.13 -14.50
C GLU A 47 12.95 1.33 -15.65
N ILE A 48 12.32 2.02 -16.61
CA ILE A 48 11.70 1.40 -17.78
C ILE A 48 12.11 2.11 -19.07
N PHE A 49 12.06 1.38 -20.19
CA PHE A 49 12.21 1.93 -21.53
C PHE A 49 10.85 1.98 -22.21
N LEU A 50 10.47 3.16 -22.71
CA LEU A 50 9.26 3.32 -23.48
C LEU A 50 9.56 3.13 -24.97
N ASP A 51 8.96 2.12 -25.59
CA ASP A 51 9.03 1.90 -27.03
C ASP A 51 8.18 2.95 -27.76
N ASN A 52 8.84 3.92 -28.42
CA ASN A 52 8.17 4.85 -29.33
C ASN A 52 7.96 4.17 -30.69
N THR A 53 6.87 3.43 -30.85
CA THR A 53 6.44 2.96 -32.17
C THR A 53 5.91 4.12 -33.00
N LYS A 54 6.79 4.88 -33.68
CA LYS A 54 6.49 5.54 -34.99
C LYS A 54 7.61 6.30 -35.73
N SER A 55 8.85 6.38 -35.25
CA SER A 55 9.95 6.83 -36.12
C SER A 55 11.31 6.38 -35.61
N SER A 56 12.04 5.69 -36.47
CA SER A 56 13.33 5.01 -36.27
C SER A 56 14.54 5.95 -36.04
N THR A 57 14.35 7.05 -35.32
CA THR A 57 15.43 8.00 -34.98
C THR A 57 15.35 8.58 -33.56
N GLU A 58 14.30 8.30 -32.79
CA GLU A 58 14.22 8.72 -31.38
C GLU A 58 14.66 7.59 -30.45
N VAL A 59 15.77 7.84 -29.76
CA VAL A 59 16.34 7.01 -28.69
C VAL A 59 15.23 6.57 -27.72
N ASN A 60 15.18 5.27 -27.39
CA ASN A 60 14.32 4.69 -26.36
C ASN A 60 14.27 5.63 -25.13
N LYS A 61 13.11 6.24 -24.87
CA LYS A 61 13.00 7.20 -23.77
C LYS A 61 13.03 6.43 -22.46
N LYS A 62 14.14 6.57 -21.75
CA LYS A 62 14.35 6.03 -20.41
C LYS A 62 13.55 6.83 -19.39
N VAL A 63 12.79 6.14 -18.54
CA VAL A 63 11.94 6.74 -17.52
C VAL A 63 12.24 6.10 -16.17
N THR A 64 12.29 6.92 -15.12
CA THR A 64 12.48 6.48 -13.73
C THR A 64 11.41 7.07 -12.84
N PHE A 65 10.85 6.27 -11.92
CA PHE A 65 9.77 6.70 -11.02
C PHE A 65 9.64 5.73 -9.82
N TRP A 66 9.10 6.23 -8.71
CA TRP A 66 8.67 5.39 -7.59
C TRP A 66 7.21 4.96 -7.73
N PHE A 67 6.85 3.90 -7.00
CA PHE A 67 5.46 3.48 -6.82
C PHE A 67 5.27 2.96 -5.40
N ALA A 68 4.08 3.18 -4.84
CA ALA A 68 3.68 2.53 -3.60
C ALA A 68 3.35 1.07 -3.90
N THR A 69 3.87 0.14 -3.12
CA THR A 69 3.59 -1.28 -3.30
C THR A 69 2.16 -1.60 -2.91
N GLY A 70 1.39 -2.21 -3.83
CA GLY A 70 -0.03 -2.53 -3.62
C GLY A 70 -0.27 -3.35 -2.35
N GLY A 71 0.56 -4.37 -2.13
CA GLY A 71 0.48 -5.26 -0.97
C GLY A 71 0.89 -4.64 0.37
N ALA A 72 1.40 -3.41 0.40
CA ALA A 72 1.51 -2.62 1.64
C ALA A 72 0.25 -1.78 1.88
N GLY A 73 -0.51 -1.51 0.83
CA GLY A 73 -1.55 -0.50 0.76
C GLY A 73 -1.00 0.90 0.50
N PHE A 74 -1.87 1.75 -0.05
CA PHE A 74 -1.56 3.14 -0.37
C PHE A 74 -2.83 3.97 -0.47
N CYS A 75 -2.69 5.30 -0.39
CA CYS A 75 -3.80 6.24 -0.47
C CYS A 75 -3.52 7.38 -1.44
N ILE A 76 -4.57 7.86 -2.10
CA ILE A 76 -4.54 9.08 -2.92
C ILE A 76 -5.60 10.07 -2.44
N SER A 77 -5.26 11.35 -2.45
CA SER A 77 -6.23 12.41 -2.15
C SER A 77 -7.26 12.55 -3.25
N ARG A 78 -8.42 13.14 -2.90
CA ARG A 78 -9.46 13.45 -3.89
C ARG A 78 -8.95 14.36 -5.01
N ALA A 79 -8.12 15.35 -4.70
CA ALA A 79 -7.54 16.24 -5.72
C ALA A 79 -6.72 15.44 -6.75
N LEU A 80 -5.85 14.54 -6.28
CA LEU A 80 -5.05 13.69 -7.15
C LEU A 80 -5.92 12.73 -7.97
N ALA A 81 -6.89 12.08 -7.34
CA ALA A 81 -7.82 11.19 -8.03
C ALA A 81 -8.56 11.90 -9.18
N LEU A 82 -8.97 13.16 -8.98
CA LEU A 82 -9.60 13.96 -10.04
C LEU A 82 -8.63 14.30 -11.18
N ARG A 83 -7.36 14.58 -10.88
CA ARG A 83 -6.31 14.77 -11.91
C ARG A 83 -6.03 13.49 -12.70
N MET A 84 -6.17 12.33 -12.07
CA MET A 84 -6.00 11.03 -12.73
C MET A 84 -7.14 10.69 -13.69
N LEU A 85 -8.37 11.15 -13.44
CA LEU A 85 -9.55 10.81 -14.26
C LEU A 85 -9.34 10.91 -15.78
N PRO A 86 -8.88 12.04 -16.36
CA PRO A 86 -8.70 12.13 -17.82
C PRO A 86 -7.67 11.13 -18.40
N ILE A 87 -6.76 10.62 -17.57
CA ILE A 87 -5.63 9.74 -17.96
C ILE A 87 -5.95 8.27 -17.70
N ALA A 88 -6.66 7.95 -16.63
CA ALA A 88 -6.87 6.59 -16.13
C ALA A 88 -8.30 6.06 -16.31
N SER A 89 -9.30 6.94 -16.47
CA SER A 89 -10.71 6.50 -16.61
C SER A 89 -11.00 5.86 -17.97
N SER A 90 -12.19 5.24 -18.08
CA SER A 90 -12.71 4.68 -19.34
C SER A 90 -11.77 3.65 -20.00
N GLY A 91 -11.19 2.75 -19.20
CA GLY A 91 -10.30 1.68 -19.67
C GLY A 91 -8.86 2.13 -19.98
N LYS A 92 -8.54 3.42 -19.89
CA LYS A 92 -7.20 3.93 -20.18
C LYS A 92 -6.14 3.43 -19.19
N PHE A 93 -6.51 3.24 -17.92
CA PHE A 93 -5.60 2.67 -16.92
C PHE A 93 -5.07 1.30 -17.35
N VAL A 94 -5.98 0.38 -17.72
CA VAL A 94 -5.62 -0.96 -18.19
C VAL A 94 -4.77 -0.88 -19.46
N ALA A 95 -5.15 -0.03 -20.41
CA ALA A 95 -4.37 0.16 -21.64
C ALA A 95 -2.93 0.69 -21.38
N ILE A 96 -2.75 1.53 -20.36
CA ILE A 96 -1.42 1.99 -19.93
C ILE A 96 -0.63 0.84 -19.32
N GLY A 97 -1.24 0.08 -18.40
CA GLY A 97 -0.63 -1.09 -17.77
C GLY A 97 -0.19 -2.14 -18.79
N ASP A 98 -1.05 -2.46 -19.75
CA ASP A 98 -0.74 -3.37 -20.87
C ASP A 98 0.42 -2.86 -21.74
N LYS A 99 0.46 -1.55 -21.98
CA LYS A 99 1.51 -0.91 -22.78
C LYS A 99 2.87 -0.99 -22.10
N ILE A 100 2.93 -0.72 -20.79
CA ILE A 100 4.18 -0.76 -20.02
C ILE A 100 4.53 -2.18 -19.54
N ARG A 101 3.56 -3.11 -19.58
CA ARG A 101 3.66 -4.51 -19.13
C ARG A 101 4.02 -4.66 -17.65
N PHE A 102 3.41 -3.82 -16.82
CA PHE A 102 3.58 -3.87 -15.37
C PHE A 102 2.24 -4.01 -14.62
N PRO A 103 2.25 -4.50 -13.37
CA PRO A 103 1.05 -4.62 -12.54
C PRO A 103 0.38 -3.27 -12.22
N ASP A 104 -0.79 -3.34 -11.58
CA ASP A 104 -1.63 -2.17 -11.29
C ASP A 104 -0.94 -1.14 -10.36
N ASP A 105 -0.20 -1.57 -9.34
CA ASP A 105 0.50 -0.66 -8.42
C ASP A 105 1.64 0.11 -9.10
N VAL A 106 2.41 -0.57 -9.95
CA VAL A 106 3.40 0.06 -10.82
C VAL A 106 2.74 1.00 -11.83
N THR A 107 1.59 0.62 -12.40
CA THR A 107 0.82 1.47 -13.32
C THR A 107 0.30 2.73 -12.63
N MET A 108 -0.15 2.62 -11.38
CA MET A 108 -0.50 3.77 -10.54
C MET A 108 0.69 4.69 -10.34
N GLY A 109 1.86 4.15 -9.96
CA GLY A 109 3.11 4.92 -9.84
C GLY A 109 3.51 5.61 -11.15
N PHE A 110 3.44 4.91 -12.27
CA PHE A 110 3.74 5.48 -13.58
C PHE A 110 2.83 6.67 -13.92
N ILE A 111 1.52 6.54 -13.69
CA ILE A 111 0.59 7.65 -13.94
C ILE A 111 0.85 8.83 -12.99
N ILE A 112 1.04 8.55 -11.70
CA ILE A 112 1.12 9.60 -10.68
C ILE A 112 2.49 10.30 -10.69
N GLU A 113 3.58 9.53 -10.58
CA GLU A 113 4.92 10.09 -10.53
C GLU A 113 5.41 10.54 -11.90
N HIS A 114 5.29 9.70 -12.93
CA HIS A 114 5.87 10.03 -14.23
C HIS A 114 4.99 10.96 -15.06
N ILE A 115 3.68 10.69 -15.19
CA ILE A 115 2.80 11.49 -16.06
C ILE A 115 2.31 12.76 -15.34
N LEU A 116 1.88 12.65 -14.08
CA LEU A 116 1.31 13.76 -13.32
C LEU A 116 2.35 14.56 -12.52
N ASN A 117 3.58 14.07 -12.41
CA ASN A 117 4.69 14.66 -11.67
C ASN A 117 4.35 14.94 -10.20
N VAL A 118 3.67 14.00 -9.55
CA VAL A 118 3.34 14.04 -8.12
C VAL A 118 4.18 12.96 -7.42
N PRO A 119 5.13 13.33 -6.55
CA PRO A 119 6.00 12.35 -5.90
C PRO A 119 5.23 11.52 -4.88
N LEU A 120 5.64 10.25 -4.75
CA LEU A 120 5.26 9.37 -3.66
C LEU A 120 5.76 9.97 -2.35
N THR A 121 4.82 10.25 -1.46
CA THR A 121 5.10 10.57 -0.08
C THR A 121 5.26 9.26 0.68
N VAL A 122 6.51 8.94 1.02
CA VAL A 122 6.85 7.71 1.73
C VAL A 122 6.29 7.77 3.15
N VAL A 123 5.51 6.76 3.52
CA VAL A 123 4.96 6.58 4.85
C VAL A 123 5.38 5.20 5.36
N ASP A 124 6.31 5.17 6.31
CA ASP A 124 6.91 3.93 6.83
C ASP A 124 5.93 3.00 7.55
N ALA A 125 4.76 3.52 7.92
CA ALA A 125 3.71 2.79 8.63
C ALA A 125 2.91 1.81 7.76
N PHE A 126 3.12 1.79 6.44
CA PHE A 126 2.54 0.78 5.55
C PHE A 126 3.51 -0.38 5.37
N HIS A 127 3.04 -1.63 5.48
CA HIS A 127 3.91 -2.81 5.47
C HIS A 127 3.39 -3.92 4.54
N SER A 128 4.22 -4.34 3.59
CA SER A 128 3.93 -5.42 2.62
C SER A 128 4.56 -6.75 3.06
N HIS A 129 3.99 -7.89 2.69
CA HIS A 129 4.65 -9.18 2.93
C HIS A 129 5.98 -9.37 2.17
N LEU A 130 6.42 -8.38 1.36
CA LEU A 130 7.75 -8.33 0.74
C LEU A 130 8.85 -7.87 1.70
N GLU A 131 8.50 -7.33 2.88
CA GLU A 131 9.44 -7.05 3.97
C GLU A 131 9.29 -8.12 5.09
N PRO A 132 10.35 -8.36 5.88
CA PRO A 132 10.30 -9.31 6.99
C PRO A 132 9.39 -8.80 8.11
N MET A 133 8.16 -9.32 8.17
CA MET A 133 7.12 -8.90 9.14
C MET A 133 7.56 -9.11 10.60
N GLU A 134 8.46 -10.06 10.85
CA GLU A 134 9.00 -10.32 12.19
C GLU A 134 9.84 -9.16 12.76
N PHE A 135 10.33 -8.24 11.91
CA PHE A 135 11.14 -7.09 12.34
C PHE A 135 10.29 -5.89 12.75
N ILE A 136 8.98 -5.90 12.48
CA ILE A 136 8.08 -4.88 13.00
C ILE A 136 7.94 -5.10 14.50
N ARG A 137 8.37 -4.12 15.30
CA ARG A 137 8.44 -4.28 16.74
C ARG A 137 7.06 -4.18 17.38
N PRO A 138 6.68 -5.08 18.31
CA PRO A 138 5.35 -5.07 18.93
C PRO A 138 4.95 -3.72 19.54
N GLU A 139 5.89 -3.04 20.19
CA GLU A 139 5.65 -1.73 20.81
C GLU A 139 5.24 -0.63 19.83
N THR A 140 5.50 -0.78 18.52
CA THR A 140 5.11 0.19 17.51
C THR A 140 3.83 -0.21 16.78
N PHE A 141 3.19 -1.34 17.10
CA PHE A 141 2.05 -1.84 16.32
C PHE A 141 0.89 -0.84 16.23
N HIS A 142 0.61 -0.09 17.31
CA HIS A 142 -0.46 0.92 17.30
C HIS A 142 -0.18 2.09 16.34
N ASP A 143 1.09 2.32 15.99
CA ASP A 143 1.51 3.40 15.11
C ASP A 143 1.56 2.98 13.63
N GLN A 144 1.43 1.68 13.35
CA GLN A 144 1.42 1.15 11.98
C GLN A 144 0.01 1.22 11.38
N VAL A 145 -0.06 1.51 10.08
CA VAL A 145 -1.29 1.63 9.30
C VAL A 145 -1.74 0.27 8.77
N SER A 146 -0.81 -0.49 8.20
CA SER A 146 -1.10 -1.79 7.62
C SER A 146 -0.05 -2.82 7.98
N PHE A 147 -0.45 -4.07 7.95
CA PHE A 147 0.41 -5.23 8.04
C PHE A 147 -0.04 -6.20 6.96
N SER A 148 0.82 -7.12 6.56
CA SER A 148 0.48 -8.17 5.60
C SER A 148 1.01 -9.52 6.10
N TYR A 149 0.73 -10.58 5.34
CA TYR A 149 1.28 -11.91 5.58
C TYR A 149 1.42 -12.65 4.25
N ALA A 150 2.43 -13.50 4.14
CA ALA A 150 2.54 -14.40 2.99
C ALA A 150 3.14 -15.73 3.38
N ARG A 151 2.82 -16.78 2.60
CA ARG A 151 3.47 -18.07 2.74
C ARG A 151 4.78 -18.05 1.93
N MET A 152 5.92 -18.01 2.62
CA MET A 152 7.25 -18.10 2.00
C MET A 152 7.76 -19.54 2.08
N LYS A 153 7.75 -20.27 0.96
CA LYS A 153 8.12 -21.70 0.90
C LYS A 153 7.35 -22.50 1.96
N ASN A 154 8.01 -22.83 3.08
CA ASN A 154 7.47 -23.64 4.18
C ASN A 154 7.19 -22.84 5.47
N GLU A 155 7.41 -21.53 5.46
CA GLU A 155 7.23 -20.66 6.62
C GLU A 155 6.26 -19.53 6.30
N TRP A 156 5.61 -18.99 7.32
CA TRP A 156 4.77 -17.81 7.19
C TRP A 156 5.62 -16.57 7.48
N ASN A 157 5.65 -15.62 6.55
CA ASN A 157 6.10 -14.27 6.84
C ASN A 157 4.94 -13.54 7.54
N VAL A 158 5.03 -13.39 8.85
CA VAL A 158 3.97 -12.86 9.72
C VAL A 158 4.57 -12.02 10.84
N VAL A 159 3.77 -11.13 11.39
CA VAL A 159 4.18 -10.29 12.53
C VAL A 159 4.47 -11.14 13.77
N LYS A 160 5.52 -10.75 14.50
CA LYS A 160 5.86 -11.39 15.77
C LYS A 160 5.01 -10.81 16.90
N VAL A 161 3.91 -11.49 17.21
CA VAL A 161 2.94 -11.06 18.24
C VAL A 161 2.59 -12.24 19.12
N ASP A 162 2.34 -12.03 20.41
CA ASP A 162 1.80 -13.05 21.31
C ASP A 162 0.27 -13.13 21.17
N GLY A 163 -0.33 -14.31 21.41
CA GLY A 163 -1.78 -14.44 21.32
C GLY A 163 -2.25 -15.88 21.13
N PHE A 164 -3.10 -16.09 20.13
CA PHE A 164 -3.61 -17.40 19.76
C PHE A 164 -2.47 -18.34 19.34
N ASP A 165 -2.69 -19.65 19.42
CA ASP A 165 -1.74 -20.63 18.91
C ASP A 165 -1.68 -20.62 17.37
N LEU A 166 -0.59 -21.11 16.79
CA LEU A 166 -0.36 -21.08 15.34
C LEU A 166 -1.27 -22.02 14.53
N LYS A 167 -1.94 -22.99 15.17
CA LYS A 167 -2.94 -23.82 14.48
C LYS A 167 -4.24 -23.04 14.29
N THR A 168 -4.61 -22.23 15.27
CA THR A 168 -5.79 -21.36 15.22
C THR A 168 -5.56 -20.09 14.40
N ASP A 169 -4.39 -19.47 14.55
CA ASP A 169 -4.04 -18.18 13.93
C ASP A 169 -2.66 -18.23 13.24
N PRO A 170 -2.52 -19.00 12.15
CA PRO A 170 -1.25 -19.15 11.43
C PRO A 170 -0.76 -17.85 10.79
N LYS A 171 -1.68 -16.93 10.46
CA LYS A 171 -1.40 -15.64 9.82
C LYS A 171 -1.17 -14.51 10.84
N ARG A 172 -1.31 -14.81 12.13
CA ARG A 172 -1.17 -13.88 13.27
C ARG A 172 -2.17 -12.70 13.28
N ILE A 173 -3.20 -12.72 12.43
CA ILE A 173 -4.13 -11.61 12.28
C ILE A 173 -5.05 -11.48 13.50
N TYR A 174 -5.52 -12.59 14.07
CA TYR A 174 -6.36 -12.52 15.27
C TYR A 174 -5.56 -12.08 16.49
N SER A 175 -4.32 -12.54 16.60
CA SER A 175 -3.40 -12.16 17.66
C SER A 175 -3.04 -10.68 17.56
N LEU A 176 -2.73 -10.19 16.36
CA LEU A 176 -2.51 -8.76 16.10
C LEU A 176 -3.75 -7.92 16.42
N HIS A 177 -4.93 -8.37 15.99
CA HIS A 177 -6.17 -7.66 16.28
C HIS A 177 -6.41 -7.54 17.79
N CYS A 178 -6.18 -8.61 18.54
CA CYS A 178 -6.34 -8.60 19.99
C CYS A 178 -5.23 -7.86 20.74
N TYR A 179 -4.05 -7.75 20.15
CA TYR A 179 -3.01 -6.85 20.63
C TYR A 179 -3.47 -5.39 20.53
N LEU A 180 -3.99 -4.99 19.36
CA LEU A 180 -4.42 -3.62 19.10
C LEU A 180 -5.73 -3.25 19.80
N TYR A 181 -6.63 -4.22 19.96
CA TYR A 181 -8.01 -4.02 20.45
C TYR A 181 -8.42 -5.11 21.45
N PRO A 182 -7.82 -5.14 22.65
CA PRO A 182 -8.00 -6.23 23.62
C PRO A 182 -9.40 -6.31 24.25
N PHE A 183 -10.29 -5.37 23.94
CA PHE A 183 -11.62 -5.25 24.51
C PHE A 183 -12.70 -6.06 23.76
N PHE A 184 -12.40 -6.59 22.57
CA PHE A 184 -13.33 -7.44 21.85
C PHE A 184 -13.49 -8.81 22.52
N SER A 185 -14.71 -9.36 22.53
CA SER A 185 -15.04 -10.62 23.22
C SER A 185 -14.33 -11.85 22.66
N ILE A 186 -13.90 -11.79 21.39
CA ILE A 186 -13.13 -12.85 20.75
C ILE A 186 -11.70 -12.97 21.33
N CYS A 187 -11.21 -11.92 22.02
CA CYS A 187 -9.83 -11.85 22.47
C CYS A 187 -9.58 -12.66 23.75
N PRO A 188 -8.52 -13.49 23.78
CA PRO A 188 -8.15 -14.26 24.97
C PRO A 188 -7.82 -13.34 26.14
N LYS A 189 -8.41 -13.61 27.31
CA LYS A 189 -8.17 -12.84 28.55
C LYS A 189 -6.72 -12.92 29.04
N THR A 190 -5.95 -13.87 28.54
CA THR A 190 -4.53 -14.08 28.85
C THR A 190 -3.59 -13.11 28.12
N ILE A 191 -4.06 -12.46 27.04
CA ILE A 191 -3.29 -11.42 26.36
C ILE A 191 -3.24 -10.21 27.31
N LYS A 192 -2.04 -9.89 27.82
CA LYS A 192 -1.84 -8.81 28.77
C LYS A 192 -2.36 -7.50 28.19
N ARG A 193 -3.37 -6.94 28.85
CA ARG A 193 -3.81 -5.55 28.64
C ARG A 193 -2.63 -4.66 29.05
N ARG A 194 -1.94 -4.06 28.09
CA ARG A 194 -1.06 -2.93 28.36
C ARG A 194 -1.87 -1.65 28.26
#